data_AF-A0A3B0UQL5-F1
#
_entry.id   AF-A0A3B0UQL5-F1
#
_cell.length_a   1.000
_cell.length_b   1.000
_cell.length_c   1.000
_cell.angle_alpha   90.00
_cell.angle_beta   90.00
_cell.angle_gamma   90.00
#
_symmetry.space_group_name_H-M   'P 1'
#
loop_
_entity.id
_entity.type
_entity.pdbx_description
1 polymer ?
#
loop_
_entity_poly.entity_id
_entity_poly.type
_entity_poly.pdbx_seq_one_letter_code
_entity_poly.pdbx_strand_id
1 'polypeptide(L)'
;MYVANIFNISNISASIIDKPVKLSFIVIEPSKQQCEDCFDAESVIEIINSSHNIKTTNKKIITPNSSKYDKLIKQYEIKNIPAVVVSGDIANSKITGAWEALLGKEKDGSIVIQNLLPFYDITEQKQKGFIDVVLLKDEACIDCFEATQYLETLKRSAMMVKNYLVYDVSSAEGKLYVEKYKIKKVPALLMSVAADDYPEFAESWKEVGTIEPDGWFIFREVQKTGGKFSEI
;
A
#
# COMPACT_ATOMS: atom_id res chain seq x y z
N MET A 1 -36.46 52.49 41.84
CA MET A 1 -35.79 53.58 41.12
C MET A 1 -34.29 53.46 41.40
N TYR A 2 -33.53 52.71 40.57
CA TYR A 2 -32.06 52.83 40.46
C TYR A 2 -31.62 52.18 39.13
N VAL A 3 -31.34 53.08 38.18
CA VAL A 3 -30.25 53.15 37.20
C VAL A 3 -29.70 51.85 36.60
N ALA A 4 -29.79 51.78 35.27
CA ALA A 4 -29.14 50.83 34.39
C ALA A 4 -27.62 50.78 34.57
N ASN A 5 -27.03 49.60 34.39
CA ASN A 5 -25.61 49.48 34.08
C ASN A 5 -25.43 48.74 32.76
N ILE A 6 -24.61 49.38 31.94
CA ILE A 6 -24.31 49.13 30.54
C ILE A 6 -23.43 47.89 30.46
N PHE A 7 -23.91 46.81 29.82
CA PHE A 7 -23.03 45.81 29.24
C PHE A 7 -23.16 45.84 27.72
N ASN A 8 -22.30 46.70 27.17
CA ASN A 8 -21.89 46.72 25.80
C ASN A 8 -20.99 45.49 25.57
N ILE A 9 -21.54 44.43 25.00
CA ILE A 9 -20.71 43.37 24.40
C ILE A 9 -21.21 43.24 22.97
N SER A 10 -20.59 44.03 22.09
CA SER A 10 -20.55 43.70 20.67
C SER A 10 -19.91 42.33 20.55
N ASN A 11 -20.75 41.30 20.45
CA ASN A 11 -20.36 39.97 20.01
C ASN A 11 -19.83 40.11 18.59
N ILE A 12 -18.53 40.33 18.48
CA ILE A 12 -17.79 40.08 17.25
C ILE A 12 -17.80 38.56 17.10
N SER A 13 -18.86 38.02 16.52
CA SER A 13 -18.82 36.71 15.89
C SER A 13 -17.96 36.85 14.65
N ALA A 14 -16.64 36.95 14.84
CA ALA A 14 -15.71 36.54 13.80
C ALA A 14 -15.94 35.04 13.67
N SER A 15 -16.84 34.65 12.77
CA SER A 15 -16.82 33.32 12.20
C SER A 15 -15.37 33.06 11.84
N ILE A 16 -14.76 32.07 12.48
CA ILE A 16 -13.46 31.56 12.06
C ILE A 16 -13.76 30.96 10.69
N ILE A 17 -13.58 31.77 9.64
CA ILE A 17 -13.73 31.33 8.25
C ILE A 17 -12.63 30.30 8.09
N ASP A 18 -13.01 29.04 8.16
CA ASP A 18 -12.08 27.95 7.98
C ASP A 18 -11.60 27.99 6.53
N LYS A 19 -10.40 28.55 6.33
CA LYS A 19 -9.86 28.71 4.98
C LYS A 19 -9.48 27.34 4.44
N PRO A 20 -9.92 26.99 3.22
CA PRO A 20 -9.59 25.71 2.64
C PRO A 20 -8.09 25.58 2.41
N VAL A 21 -7.54 24.42 2.72
CA VAL A 21 -6.16 24.06 2.39
C VAL A 21 -6.06 23.88 0.88
N LYS A 22 -5.27 24.69 0.21
CA LYS A 22 -5.14 24.67 -1.25
C LYS A 22 -3.96 23.82 -1.67
N LEU A 23 -4.24 22.74 -2.39
CA LEU A 23 -3.22 21.81 -2.88
C LEU A 23 -3.24 21.73 -4.41
N SER A 24 -2.09 21.44 -5.01
CA SER A 24 -1.94 21.12 -6.43
C SER A 24 -1.19 19.80 -6.55
N PHE A 25 -1.62 18.96 -7.48
CA PHE A 25 -1.10 17.61 -7.66
C PHE A 25 -0.48 17.44 -9.04
N ILE A 26 0.69 16.78 -9.07
CA ILE A 26 1.28 16.22 -10.28
C ILE A 26 1.44 14.72 -10.04
N VAL A 27 0.73 13.92 -10.83
CA VAL A 27 0.86 12.47 -10.85
C VAL A 27 1.82 12.10 -11.96
N ILE A 28 2.84 11.32 -11.65
CA ILE A 28 3.84 10.80 -12.59
C ILE A 28 3.60 9.30 -12.73
N GLU A 29 3.12 8.89 -13.89
CA GLU A 29 2.71 7.51 -14.19
C GLU A 29 3.80 6.75 -14.98
N PRO A 30 3.92 5.42 -14.81
CA PRO A 30 4.66 4.58 -15.75
C PRO A 30 3.96 4.47 -17.11
N SER A 31 4.69 4.04 -18.14
CA SER A 31 4.07 3.49 -19.34
C SER A 31 3.47 2.12 -19.04
N LYS A 32 2.54 1.66 -19.89
CA LYS A 32 2.02 0.28 -19.80
C LYS A 32 3.11 -0.78 -19.86
N GLN A 33 4.17 -0.54 -20.64
CA GLN A 33 5.30 -1.46 -20.74
C GLN A 33 6.15 -1.50 -19.47
N GLN A 34 6.24 -0.39 -18.74
CA GLN A 34 6.91 -0.33 -17.45
C GLN A 34 6.05 -1.01 -16.39
N CYS A 35 4.76 -0.70 -16.33
CA CYS A 35 3.84 -1.29 -15.38
C CYS A 35 2.38 -1.08 -15.77
N GLU A 36 1.68 -2.17 -16.09
CA GLU A 36 0.25 -2.13 -16.39
C GLU A 36 -0.61 -2.13 -15.13
N ASP A 37 -0.22 -2.90 -14.11
CA ASP A 37 -0.99 -3.12 -12.87
C ASP A 37 -0.37 -2.43 -11.65
N CYS A 38 0.32 -1.30 -11.85
CA CYS A 38 0.86 -0.52 -10.74
C CYS A 38 -0.24 0.16 -9.92
N PHE A 39 0.12 0.60 -8.72
CA PHE A 39 -0.78 1.34 -7.83
C PHE A 39 -1.45 2.51 -8.53
N ASP A 40 -2.76 2.70 -8.35
CA ASP A 40 -3.46 3.87 -8.88
C ASP A 40 -3.11 5.12 -8.05
N ALA A 41 -2.14 5.90 -8.51
CA ALA A 41 -1.68 7.08 -7.79
C ALA A 41 -2.71 8.21 -7.74
N GLU A 42 -3.80 8.14 -8.52
CA GLU A 42 -4.91 9.08 -8.35
C GLU A 42 -5.66 8.83 -7.03
N SER A 43 -5.68 7.60 -6.51
CA SER A 43 -6.31 7.28 -5.21
C SER A 43 -5.67 8.01 -4.02
N VAL A 44 -4.38 8.35 -4.11
CA VAL A 44 -3.70 9.21 -3.11
C VAL A 44 -4.37 10.57 -3.01
N ILE A 45 -4.82 11.13 -4.14
CA ILE A 45 -5.51 12.42 -4.17
C ILE A 45 -6.87 12.30 -3.45
N GLU A 46 -7.56 11.17 -3.61
CA GLU A 46 -8.83 10.88 -2.93
C GLU A 46 -8.65 10.74 -1.42
N ILE A 47 -7.61 10.03 -0.98
CA ILE A 47 -7.24 9.90 0.43
C ILE A 47 -6.97 11.29 1.04
N ILE A 48 -6.19 12.13 0.36
CA ILE A 48 -5.87 13.48 0.84
C ILE A 48 -7.13 14.36 0.86
N ASN A 49 -7.94 14.34 -0.19
CA ASN A 49 -9.17 15.13 -0.28
C ASN A 49 -10.25 14.68 0.71
N SER A 50 -10.15 13.47 1.26
CA SER A 50 -11.03 13.01 2.34
C SER A 50 -10.74 13.71 3.68
N SER A 51 -9.64 14.45 3.79
CA SER A 51 -9.36 15.33 4.92
C SER A 51 -10.27 16.57 4.92
N HIS A 52 -10.54 17.14 6.10
CA HIS A 52 -11.48 18.27 6.20
C HIS A 52 -10.97 19.54 5.50
N ASN A 53 -11.82 20.08 4.62
CA ASN A 53 -11.69 21.40 3.99
C ASN A 53 -10.44 21.54 3.08
N ILE A 54 -10.18 20.54 2.24
CA ILE A 54 -9.17 20.59 1.18
C ILE A 54 -9.78 21.12 -0.11
N LYS A 55 -9.08 22.02 -0.80
CA LYS A 55 -9.42 22.49 -2.15
C LYS A 55 -8.29 22.14 -3.11
N THR A 56 -8.55 21.18 -3.99
CA THR A 56 -7.68 20.92 -5.14
C THR A 56 -7.74 22.09 -6.12
N THR A 57 -6.59 22.74 -6.34
CA THR A 57 -6.44 23.90 -7.24
C THR A 57 -6.02 23.51 -8.64
N ASN A 58 -5.29 22.41 -8.77
CA ASN A 58 -4.79 21.89 -10.05
C ASN A 58 -4.44 20.40 -9.89
N LYS A 59 -4.65 19.63 -10.96
CA LYS A 59 -4.27 18.22 -11.08
C LYS A 59 -3.70 17.99 -12.47
N LYS A 60 -2.51 17.41 -12.57
CA LYS A 60 -1.86 17.06 -13.84
C LYS A 60 -1.34 15.64 -13.78
N ILE A 61 -1.52 14.90 -14.86
CA ILE A 61 -0.96 13.56 -15.04
C ILE A 61 0.14 13.68 -16.09
N ILE A 62 1.33 13.18 -15.77
CA ILE A 62 2.51 13.22 -16.61
C ILE A 62 2.93 11.78 -16.89
N THR A 63 2.91 11.41 -18.17
CA THR A 63 3.33 10.10 -18.66
C THR A 63 4.67 10.20 -19.40
N PRO A 64 5.35 9.08 -19.71
CA PRO A 64 6.64 9.09 -20.40
C PRO A 64 6.67 9.82 -21.75
N ASN A 65 5.52 10.00 -22.41
CA ASN A 65 5.41 10.72 -23.68
C ASN A 65 5.49 12.25 -23.51
N SER A 66 5.46 12.76 -22.29
CA SER A 66 5.51 14.19 -21.99
C SER A 66 6.96 14.70 -21.94
N SER A 67 7.23 15.83 -22.59
CA SER A 67 8.54 16.50 -22.54
C SER A 67 8.96 16.99 -21.14
N LYS A 68 8.06 16.90 -20.15
CA LYS A 68 8.31 17.24 -18.74
C LYS A 68 8.64 16.02 -17.88
N TYR A 69 8.44 14.80 -18.37
CA TYR A 69 8.54 13.58 -17.57
C TYR A 69 9.91 13.43 -16.90
N ASP A 70 10.98 13.36 -17.69
CA ASP A 70 12.35 13.20 -17.18
C ASP A 70 12.79 14.39 -16.32
N LYS A 71 12.32 15.59 -16.65
CA LYS A 71 12.62 16.81 -15.89
C LYS A 71 12.05 16.73 -14.49
N LEU A 72 10.82 16.27 -14.34
CA LEU A 72 10.15 16.13 -13.05
C LEU A 72 10.76 14.99 -12.24
N ILE A 73 11.06 13.85 -12.86
CA ILE A 73 11.76 12.73 -12.21
C ILE A 73 13.09 13.21 -11.63
N LYS A 74 13.88 13.94 -12.42
CA LYS A 74 15.18 14.47 -11.97
C LYS A 74 15.03 15.54 -10.89
N GLN A 75 14.10 16.47 -11.04
CA GLN A 75 13.87 17.56 -10.10
C GLN A 75 13.50 17.02 -8.72
N TYR A 76 12.53 16.11 -8.67
CA TYR A 76 11.99 15.57 -7.42
C TYR A 76 12.72 14.31 -6.92
N GLU A 77 13.81 13.92 -7.58
CA GLU A 77 14.59 12.70 -7.28
C GLU A 77 13.70 11.45 -7.15
N ILE A 78 12.77 11.31 -8.09
CA ILE A 78 11.83 10.18 -8.12
C ILE A 78 12.58 8.96 -8.64
N LYS A 79 12.53 7.89 -7.85
CA LYS A 79 13.11 6.58 -8.17
C LYS A 79 12.04 5.57 -8.51
N ASN A 80 10.83 5.75 -7.97
CA ASN A 80 9.75 4.80 -8.05
C ASN A 80 8.51 5.48 -8.65
N ILE A 81 7.86 4.81 -9.59
CA ILE A 81 6.64 5.28 -10.24
C ILE A 81 5.56 4.20 -10.19
N PRO A 82 4.29 4.56 -9.94
CA PRO A 82 3.80 5.93 -9.99
C PRO A 82 4.12 6.75 -8.74
N ALA A 83 4.17 8.06 -8.92
CA ALA A 83 4.50 9.01 -7.86
C ALA A 83 3.57 10.22 -7.89
N VAL A 84 3.32 10.80 -6.71
CA VAL A 84 2.52 12.01 -6.55
C VAL A 84 3.39 13.11 -5.95
N VAL A 85 3.44 14.24 -6.63
CA VAL A 85 4.03 15.47 -6.12
C VAL A 85 2.91 16.42 -5.73
N VAL A 86 2.92 16.86 -4.48
CA VAL A 86 1.93 17.76 -3.89
C VAL A 86 2.58 19.10 -3.55
N SER A 87 1.98 20.20 -3.99
CA SER A 87 2.44 21.56 -3.69
C SER A 87 1.29 22.43 -3.17
N GLY A 88 1.59 23.59 -2.58
CA GLY A 88 0.61 24.54 -2.05
C GLY A 88 0.71 24.66 -0.54
N ASP A 89 -0.41 24.56 0.17
CA ASP A 89 -0.48 24.69 1.64
C ASP A 89 0.01 23.42 2.37
N ILE A 90 1.13 22.82 1.93
CA ILE A 90 1.65 21.52 2.42
C ILE A 90 2.15 21.53 3.87
N ALA A 91 2.39 22.71 4.44
CA ALA A 91 2.77 22.89 5.85
C ALA A 91 1.55 23.06 6.76
N ASN A 92 0.32 23.01 6.23
CA ASN A 92 -0.89 23.13 7.03
C ASN A 92 -1.05 21.91 7.95
N SER A 93 -1.17 22.14 9.26
CA SER A 93 -1.23 21.08 10.27
C SER A 93 -2.40 20.09 10.10
N LYS A 94 -3.41 20.43 9.29
CA LYS A 94 -4.52 19.52 8.96
C LYS A 94 -4.10 18.36 8.04
N ILE A 95 -3.01 18.49 7.30
CA ILE A 95 -2.58 17.53 6.28
C ILE A 95 -1.20 16.92 6.54
N THR A 96 -0.46 17.40 7.55
CA THR A 96 0.90 16.90 7.82
C THR A 96 0.90 15.42 8.22
N GLY A 97 -0.12 14.97 8.97
CA GLY A 97 -0.27 13.55 9.31
C GLY A 97 -0.50 12.65 8.07
N ALA A 98 -1.09 13.18 7.00
CA ALA A 98 -1.23 12.43 5.75
C ALA A 98 0.13 12.21 5.07
N TRP A 99 1.07 13.15 5.19
CA TRP A 99 2.42 12.98 4.64
C TRP A 99 3.18 11.89 5.37
N GLU A 100 3.07 11.81 6.69
CA GLU A 100 3.68 10.74 7.47
C GLU A 100 3.10 9.37 7.08
N ALA A 101 1.76 9.27 7.04
CA ALA A 101 1.07 8.03 6.69
C ALA A 101 1.36 7.54 5.26
N LEU A 102 1.56 8.47 4.32
CA LEU A 102 1.87 8.16 2.92
C LEU A 102 3.38 8.11 2.64
N LEU A 103 4.22 8.20 3.68
CA LEU A 103 5.69 8.23 3.57
C LEU A 103 6.19 9.34 2.62
N GLY A 104 5.46 10.45 2.57
CA GLY A 104 5.75 11.63 1.77
C GLY A 104 7.00 12.34 2.27
N LYS A 105 7.87 12.75 1.35
CA LYS A 105 9.11 13.47 1.67
C LYS A 105 9.12 14.85 1.06
N GLU A 106 9.56 15.84 1.82
CA GLU A 106 9.71 17.19 1.29
C GLU A 106 10.87 17.27 0.30
N LYS A 107 10.60 17.86 -0.87
CA LYS A 107 11.58 18.14 -1.92
C LYS A 107 11.14 19.37 -2.70
N ASP A 108 12.02 20.36 -2.81
CA ASP A 108 11.78 21.61 -3.57
C ASP A 108 10.45 22.31 -3.21
N GLY A 109 10.12 22.38 -1.92
CA GLY A 109 8.88 22.99 -1.43
C GLY A 109 7.60 22.23 -1.81
N SER A 110 7.72 20.94 -2.13
CA SER A 110 6.63 20.01 -2.42
C SER A 110 6.79 18.73 -1.60
N ILE A 111 5.70 17.97 -1.42
CA ILE A 111 5.74 16.62 -0.86
C ILE A 111 5.76 15.61 -2.00
N VAL A 112 6.71 14.68 -1.98
CA VAL A 112 6.86 13.61 -2.97
C VAL A 112 6.50 12.27 -2.33
N ILE A 113 5.53 11.58 -2.91
CA ILE A 113 5.05 10.25 -2.51
C ILE A 113 5.35 9.30 -3.68
N GLN A 114 6.18 8.27 -3.47
CA GLN A 114 6.67 7.44 -4.59
C GLN A 114 6.78 5.93 -4.31
N ASN A 115 6.63 5.47 -3.07
CA ASN A 115 6.70 4.04 -2.72
C ASN A 115 5.30 3.40 -2.74
N LEU A 116 4.52 3.69 -3.78
CA LEU A 116 3.14 3.24 -3.93
C LEU A 116 3.13 1.85 -4.55
N LEU A 117 3.16 0.79 -3.73
CA LEU A 117 3.22 -0.60 -4.23
C LEU A 117 1.89 -1.05 -4.84
N PRO A 118 1.91 -1.77 -5.98
CA PRO A 118 3.08 -2.09 -6.80
C PRO A 118 3.60 -0.88 -7.57
N PHE A 119 4.92 -0.78 -7.73
CA PHE A 119 5.58 0.29 -8.48
C PHE A 119 6.65 -0.25 -9.43
N TYR A 120 7.06 0.57 -10.38
CA TYR A 120 8.25 0.37 -11.21
C TYR A 120 9.42 1.18 -10.67
N ASP A 121 10.50 0.51 -10.32
CA ASP A 121 11.77 1.10 -9.93
C ASP A 121 12.54 1.52 -11.18
N ILE A 122 12.69 2.82 -11.37
CA ILE A 122 13.38 3.41 -12.52
C ILE A 122 14.88 3.08 -12.51
N THR A 123 15.46 2.96 -11.31
CA THR A 123 16.90 2.73 -11.15
C THR A 123 17.24 1.28 -11.50
N GLU A 124 16.43 0.34 -11.00
CA GLU A 124 16.62 -1.09 -11.23
C GLU A 124 15.91 -1.61 -12.49
N GLN A 125 15.10 -0.77 -13.13
CA GLN A 125 14.26 -1.09 -14.29
C GLN A 125 13.34 -2.30 -14.07
N LYS A 126 12.79 -2.43 -12.87
CA LYS A 126 11.98 -3.61 -12.47
C LYS A 126 10.72 -3.23 -11.70
N GLN A 127 9.70 -4.07 -11.82
CA GLN A 127 8.50 -3.97 -10.99
C GLN A 127 8.76 -4.52 -9.58
N LYS A 128 8.19 -3.88 -8.57
CA LYS A 128 8.21 -4.27 -7.14
C LYS A 128 6.80 -4.29 -6.57
N GLY A 129 6.58 -5.09 -5.53
CA GLY A 129 5.28 -5.25 -4.86
C GLY A 129 4.34 -6.27 -5.51
N PHE A 130 4.81 -7.04 -6.49
CA PHE A 130 4.04 -8.13 -7.08
C PHE A 130 4.47 -9.46 -6.47
N ILE A 131 3.53 -10.11 -5.79
CA ILE A 131 3.82 -11.32 -5.03
C ILE A 131 3.31 -12.54 -5.79
N ASP A 132 4.15 -13.55 -5.90
CA ASP A 132 3.73 -14.89 -6.30
C ASP A 132 3.39 -15.72 -5.05
N VAL A 133 2.28 -16.47 -5.14
CA VAL A 133 1.74 -17.26 -4.03
C VAL A 133 1.70 -18.74 -4.39
N VAL A 134 2.09 -19.60 -3.46
CA VAL A 134 1.83 -21.03 -3.51
C VAL A 134 0.94 -21.42 -2.35
N LEU A 135 -0.18 -22.04 -2.67
CA LEU A 135 -1.16 -22.56 -1.71
C LEU A 135 -1.04 -24.08 -1.69
N LEU A 136 -0.77 -24.64 -0.51
CA LEU A 136 -0.81 -26.09 -0.30
C LEU A 136 -2.12 -26.46 0.38
N LYS A 137 -2.79 -27.50 -0.11
CA LYS A 137 -4.01 -28.06 0.48
C LYS A 137 -3.91 -29.58 0.58
N ASP A 138 -4.82 -30.18 1.35
CA ASP A 138 -5.04 -31.62 1.39
C ASP A 138 -6.42 -31.92 0.82
N GLU A 139 -6.47 -32.49 -0.38
CA GLU A 139 -7.72 -32.85 -1.07
C GLU A 139 -8.49 -33.96 -0.35
N ALA A 140 -7.83 -34.74 0.51
CA ALA A 140 -8.53 -35.70 1.37
C ALA A 140 -9.20 -35.02 2.58
N CYS A 141 -8.82 -33.78 2.91
CA CYS A 141 -9.39 -33.02 4.01
C CYS A 141 -10.64 -32.23 3.58
N ILE A 142 -11.80 -32.90 3.64
CA ILE A 142 -13.10 -32.36 3.19
C ILE A 142 -13.51 -31.10 3.97
N ASP A 143 -13.16 -31.01 5.25
CA ASP A 143 -13.59 -29.91 6.11
C ASP A 143 -12.51 -28.85 6.37
N CYS A 144 -11.35 -28.94 5.68
CA CYS A 144 -10.27 -27.98 5.86
C CYS A 144 -10.68 -26.59 5.36
N PHE A 145 -10.01 -25.56 5.91
CA PHE A 145 -10.11 -24.20 5.41
C PHE A 145 -9.79 -24.15 3.90
N GLU A 146 -10.54 -23.35 3.15
CA GLU A 146 -10.32 -23.18 1.72
C GLU A 146 -9.07 -22.34 1.47
N ALA A 147 -8.01 -22.95 0.93
CA ALA A 147 -6.70 -22.32 0.78
C ALA A 147 -6.75 -21.00 -0.03
N THR A 148 -7.66 -20.90 -1.00
CA THR A 148 -7.82 -19.70 -1.83
C THR A 148 -8.34 -18.48 -1.05
N GLN A 149 -8.94 -18.67 0.14
CA GLN A 149 -9.35 -17.56 1.00
C GLN A 149 -8.17 -16.75 1.55
N TYR A 150 -6.94 -17.29 1.53
CA TYR A 150 -5.74 -16.51 1.82
C TYR A 150 -5.55 -15.35 0.84
N LEU A 151 -5.91 -15.53 -0.43
CA LEU A 151 -5.76 -14.49 -1.47
C LEU A 151 -6.59 -13.26 -1.15
N GLU A 152 -7.83 -13.44 -0.68
CA GLU A 152 -8.68 -12.32 -0.26
C GLU A 152 -8.12 -11.60 0.98
N THR A 153 -7.45 -12.34 1.86
CA THR A 153 -6.79 -11.75 3.05
C THR A 153 -5.59 -10.90 2.66
N LEU A 154 -4.77 -11.37 1.72
CA LEU A 154 -3.66 -10.60 1.16
C LEU A 154 -4.17 -9.34 0.45
N LYS A 155 -5.22 -9.47 -0.37
CA LYS A 155 -5.86 -8.34 -1.05
C LYS A 155 -6.38 -7.29 -0.07
N ARG A 156 -7.05 -7.69 1.02
CA ARG A 156 -7.50 -6.76 2.07
C ARG A 156 -6.34 -6.09 2.82
N SER A 157 -5.17 -6.72 2.83
CA SER A 157 -3.93 -6.16 3.38
C SER A 157 -3.18 -5.28 2.37
N ALA A 158 -3.84 -4.88 1.27
CA ALA A 158 -3.29 -4.07 0.18
C ALA A 158 -2.07 -4.71 -0.53
N MET A 159 -1.91 -6.04 -0.44
CA MET A 159 -0.86 -6.77 -1.14
C MET A 159 -1.34 -7.23 -2.51
N MET A 160 -0.51 -7.05 -3.53
CA MET A 160 -0.85 -7.42 -4.90
C MET A 160 -0.31 -8.82 -5.23
N VAL A 161 -1.21 -9.77 -5.44
CA VAL A 161 -0.85 -11.11 -5.92
C VAL A 161 -0.87 -11.11 -7.45
N LYS A 162 0.28 -11.39 -8.07
CA LYS A 162 0.41 -11.46 -9.53
C LYS A 162 0.05 -12.83 -10.06
N ASN A 163 0.61 -13.87 -9.46
CA ASN A 163 0.32 -15.25 -9.79
C ASN A 163 0.06 -16.04 -8.51
N TYR A 164 -0.77 -17.08 -8.63
CA TYR A 164 -0.87 -18.07 -7.59
C TYR A 164 -0.99 -19.48 -8.16
N LEU A 165 -0.46 -20.44 -7.42
CA LEU A 165 -0.55 -21.87 -7.72
C LEU A 165 -1.18 -22.58 -6.52
N VAL A 166 -1.95 -23.63 -6.79
CA VAL A 166 -2.54 -24.48 -5.77
C VAL A 166 -2.06 -25.90 -6.01
N TYR A 167 -1.45 -26.51 -5.00
CA TYR A 167 -1.00 -27.89 -5.05
C TYR A 167 -1.63 -28.69 -3.91
N ASP A 168 -2.01 -29.92 -4.24
CA ASP A 168 -2.31 -30.92 -3.24
C ASP A 168 -1.01 -31.45 -2.60
N VAL A 169 -0.99 -31.68 -1.30
CA VAL A 169 0.20 -32.16 -0.57
C VAL A 169 0.64 -33.56 -0.99
N SER A 170 -0.23 -34.37 -1.60
CA SER A 170 0.11 -35.68 -2.13
C SER A 170 0.67 -35.64 -3.57
N SER A 171 0.50 -34.52 -4.27
CA SER A 171 1.07 -34.29 -5.62
C SER A 171 2.60 -34.20 -5.59
N ALA A 172 3.23 -34.39 -6.76
CA ALA A 172 4.68 -34.33 -6.87
C ALA A 172 5.21 -32.93 -6.49
N GLU A 173 4.58 -31.88 -7.01
CA GLU A 173 4.92 -30.48 -6.75
C GLU A 173 4.66 -30.11 -5.29
N GLY A 174 3.52 -30.51 -4.73
CA GLY A 174 3.18 -30.27 -3.33
C GLY A 174 4.20 -30.88 -2.37
N LYS A 175 4.61 -32.13 -2.60
CA LYS A 175 5.64 -32.81 -1.81
C LYS A 175 6.97 -32.06 -1.79
N LEU A 176 7.39 -31.50 -2.94
CA LEU A 176 8.62 -30.70 -3.00
C LEU A 176 8.56 -29.49 -2.06
N TYR A 177 7.44 -28.78 -2.00
CA TYR A 177 7.27 -27.65 -1.08
C TYR A 177 7.19 -28.09 0.39
N VAL A 178 6.46 -29.18 0.67
CA VAL A 178 6.36 -29.76 2.03
C VAL A 178 7.75 -30.15 2.54
N GLU A 179 8.54 -30.85 1.72
CA GLU A 179 9.88 -31.29 2.07
C GLU A 179 10.87 -30.13 2.21
N LYS A 180 10.84 -29.18 1.28
CA LYS A 180 11.74 -28.01 1.26
C LYS A 180 11.55 -27.16 2.51
N TYR A 181 10.30 -26.79 2.80
CA TYR A 181 9.99 -25.85 3.88
C TYR A 181 9.51 -26.52 5.16
N LYS A 182 9.54 -27.86 5.25
CA LYS A 182 9.12 -28.62 6.45
C LYS A 182 7.69 -28.24 6.89
N ILE A 183 6.76 -28.21 5.93
CA ILE A 183 5.35 -27.90 6.20
C ILE A 183 4.75 -29.07 7.00
N LYS A 184 4.05 -28.75 8.10
CA LYS A 184 3.43 -29.74 8.99
C LYS A 184 1.91 -29.66 9.05
N LYS A 185 1.35 -28.57 8.52
CA LYS A 185 -0.09 -28.25 8.59
C LYS A 185 -0.55 -27.63 7.29
N VAL A 186 -1.75 -27.97 6.87
CA VAL A 186 -2.40 -27.41 5.69
C VAL A 186 -3.87 -27.04 5.96
N PRO A 187 -4.42 -26.03 5.26
CA PRO A 187 -3.84 -25.33 4.11
C PRO A 187 -2.70 -24.36 4.50
N ALA A 188 -1.60 -24.38 3.74
CA ALA A 188 -0.45 -23.52 3.96
C ALA A 188 -0.33 -22.44 2.88
N LEU A 189 0.04 -21.23 3.30
CA LEU A 189 0.32 -20.08 2.45
C LEU A 189 1.83 -19.86 2.36
N LEU A 190 2.36 -19.84 1.14
CA LEU A 190 3.75 -19.52 0.84
C LEU A 190 3.78 -18.32 -0.10
N MET A 191 4.61 -17.33 0.18
CA MET A 191 4.73 -16.14 -0.66
C MET A 191 6.19 -15.91 -1.05
N SER A 192 6.38 -15.47 -2.29
CA SER A 192 7.69 -15.11 -2.83
C SER A 192 8.37 -13.98 -2.05
N VAL A 193 9.68 -13.79 -2.31
CA VAL A 193 10.52 -12.76 -1.68
C VAL A 193 9.97 -11.35 -1.85
N ALA A 194 9.17 -11.09 -2.89
CA ALA A 194 8.52 -9.78 -3.11
C ALA A 194 7.54 -9.37 -2.00
N ALA A 195 7.14 -10.29 -1.11
CA ALA A 195 6.40 -9.92 0.10
C ALA A 195 7.21 -9.01 1.04
N ASP A 196 8.55 -9.04 0.97
CA ASP A 196 9.45 -8.14 1.72
C ASP A 196 9.41 -6.70 1.20
N ASP A 197 8.86 -6.46 0.00
CA ASP A 197 8.64 -5.10 -0.49
C ASP A 197 7.63 -4.35 0.39
N TYR A 198 6.85 -5.05 1.24
CA TYR A 198 5.87 -4.51 2.18
C TYR A 198 6.43 -4.52 3.63
N PRO A 199 7.06 -3.45 4.12
CA PRO A 199 7.89 -3.53 5.35
C PRO A 199 7.07 -3.80 6.62
N GLU A 200 5.90 -3.16 6.74
CA GLU A 200 4.99 -3.39 7.88
C GLU A 200 4.45 -4.82 7.90
N PHE A 201 4.25 -5.40 6.72
CA PHE A 201 3.85 -6.79 6.59
C PHE A 201 4.97 -7.74 7.04
N ALA A 202 6.20 -7.51 6.60
CA ALA A 202 7.34 -8.37 6.97
C ALA A 202 7.58 -8.40 8.49
N GLU A 203 7.36 -7.29 9.18
CA GLU A 203 7.48 -7.25 10.64
C GLU A 203 6.37 -8.05 11.33
N SER A 204 5.11 -7.84 10.94
CA SER A 204 3.96 -8.57 11.52
C SER A 204 3.95 -10.06 11.18
N TRP A 205 4.56 -10.46 10.07
CA TRP A 205 4.62 -11.86 9.63
C TRP A 205 5.30 -12.78 10.65
N LYS A 206 6.26 -12.27 11.42
CA LYS A 206 7.01 -13.04 12.44
C LYS A 206 6.10 -13.63 13.53
N GLU A 207 4.89 -13.10 13.70
CA GLU A 207 3.92 -13.61 14.66
C GLU A 207 3.18 -14.87 14.17
N VAL A 208 3.20 -15.15 12.87
CA VAL A 208 2.37 -16.18 12.24
C VAL A 208 3.12 -17.09 11.27
N GLY A 209 4.35 -16.75 10.91
CA GLY A 209 5.13 -17.45 9.91
C GLY A 209 6.64 -17.32 10.11
N THR A 210 7.36 -17.86 9.14
CA THR A 210 8.82 -17.74 9.05
C THR A 210 9.20 -17.10 7.71
N ILE A 211 10.39 -16.50 7.67
CA ILE A 211 11.07 -16.10 6.44
C ILE A 211 12.25 -17.07 6.29
N GLU A 212 12.25 -17.84 5.21
CA GLU A 212 13.24 -18.88 4.96
C GLU A 212 14.55 -18.29 4.40
N PRO A 213 15.67 -19.05 4.39
CA PRO A 213 16.96 -18.53 3.91
C PRO A 213 16.97 -18.05 2.45
N ASP A 214 16.02 -18.52 1.64
CA ASP A 214 15.82 -18.08 0.25
C ASP A 214 14.83 -16.90 0.12
N GLY A 215 14.41 -16.32 1.25
CA GLY A 215 13.53 -15.15 1.33
C GLY A 215 12.05 -15.46 1.22
N TRP A 216 11.64 -16.74 1.11
CA TRP A 216 10.22 -17.08 1.05
C TRP A 216 9.53 -16.94 2.40
N PHE A 217 8.33 -16.39 2.38
CA PHE A 217 7.48 -16.23 3.55
C PHE A 217 6.57 -17.44 3.67
N ILE A 218 6.70 -18.19 4.78
CA ILE A 218 5.97 -19.43 5.00
C ILE A 218 5.05 -19.28 6.21
N PHE A 219 3.74 -19.43 5.98
CA PHE A 219 2.76 -19.38 7.05
C PHE A 219 2.83 -20.65 7.89
N ARG A 220 3.01 -20.50 9.21
CA ARG A 220 3.21 -21.62 10.15
C ARG A 220 2.03 -21.81 11.09
N GLU A 221 1.33 -20.73 11.40
CA GLU A 221 0.27 -20.68 12.41
C GLU A 221 -1.13 -20.89 11.80
N VAL A 222 -1.32 -21.99 11.04
CA VAL A 222 -2.59 -22.29 10.36
C VAL A 222 -3.79 -22.29 11.31
N GLN A 223 -3.60 -22.74 12.55
CA GLN A 223 -4.62 -22.71 13.60
C GLN A 223 -5.18 -21.31 13.93
N LYS A 224 -4.45 -20.23 13.65
CA LYS A 224 -4.88 -18.85 13.92
C LYS A 224 -5.90 -18.32 12.91
N THR A 225 -6.14 -19.04 11.81
CA THR A 225 -7.11 -18.65 10.77
C THR A 225 -8.56 -18.89 11.16
N GLY A 226 -8.81 -19.63 12.24
CA GLY A 226 -10.17 -19.98 12.70
C GLY A 226 -10.86 -21.09 11.91
N GLY A 227 -10.24 -21.59 10.84
CA GLY A 227 -10.70 -22.75 10.07
C GLY A 227 -10.11 -24.08 10.55
N LYS A 228 -10.66 -25.21 10.08
CA LYS A 228 -10.03 -26.53 10.32
C LYS A 228 -8.77 -26.68 9.46
N PHE A 229 -7.83 -27.47 9.94
CA PHE A 229 -6.58 -27.80 9.26
C PHE A 229 -6.27 -29.29 9.39
N SER A 230 -5.43 -29.79 8.50
CA SER A 230 -4.89 -31.16 8.52
C SER A 230 -3.43 -31.12 8.97
N GLU A 231 -2.99 -32.10 9.75
CA GLU A 231 -1.57 -32.34 10.06
C GLU A 231 -1.02 -33.37 9.06
N ILE A 232 0.17 -33.13 8.54
CA ILE A 232 0.81 -33.95 7.48
C ILE A 232 2.22 -34.37 7.84
#